data_AF-A0A3C1VR81-F1
#
_entry.id   AF-A0A3C1VR81-F1
#
_cell.length_a   1.000
_cell.length_b   1.000
_cell.length_c   1.000
_cell.angle_alpha   90.00
_cell.angle_beta   90.00
_cell.angle_gamma   90.00
#
_symmetry.space_group_name_H-M   'P 1'
#
loop_
_entity.id
_entity.type
_entity.pdbx_description
1 polymer ?
#
loop_
_entity_poly.entity_id
_entity_poly.type
_entity_poly.pdbx_seq_one_letter_code
_entity_poly.pdbx_strand_id
1 'polypeptide(L)'
;VQTCRGSHTHTVAQNADEDGNIYVYVSGTSRVRDDEELAGCSDDSPFENPESALFRIEVIEIPEDNPAAAQIVNRPFIFSDPDSGTLAGLWDGGDHGDGTQTTSQTNQCHDITTYPDIGLAAGACSGNGILLDISDPSDPQRLDQVIDPGFAYWHSATFNNDGTKVIFTDEWGGGGRPRCRAQDPLTWGADAFYDIVDGKLQFRSHYKMSAPQTDTENCVAHNGSLIPVPGRDIFVQAWYQGGVSVVDFTDSSNPTEIAYFDRGPIDTEELITGGYWSTYWYNGRIYGTEISRGLDVFEMQPSDFMTENELAAASLEALKGTVNAQTQEMVTWPAVPVVARAYQDQLLRDGEIDAGQSRELTQVLDRAERLLEADNGNRNASRELSDLAEQLEEEGESRRGITRKRYLELAATVSGISEAVR
;
A
#
# COMPACT_ATOMS: atom_id res chain seq x y z
N VAL A 1 12.22 24.12 -9.11
CA VAL A 1 11.70 23.55 -10.38
C VAL A 1 10.27 24.04 -10.61
N GLN A 2 9.91 24.44 -11.82
CA GLN A 2 8.52 24.76 -12.19
C GLN A 2 8.03 23.75 -13.23
N THR A 3 6.85 23.18 -13.02
CA THR A 3 6.18 22.24 -13.92
C THR A 3 5.04 22.93 -14.67
N CYS A 4 4.63 22.39 -15.81
CA CYS A 4 3.59 23.00 -16.62
C CYS A 4 2.19 22.87 -16.02
N ARG A 5 1.97 21.87 -15.14
CA ARG A 5 0.67 21.58 -14.53
C ARG A 5 0.68 21.65 -13.00
N GLY A 6 1.66 22.37 -12.45
CA GLY A 6 1.86 22.45 -11.00
C GLY A 6 2.19 21.08 -10.39
N SER A 7 1.90 20.95 -9.10
CA SER A 7 2.21 19.74 -8.33
C SER A 7 1.06 19.41 -7.40
N HIS A 8 0.37 18.32 -7.69
CA HIS A 8 -0.60 17.74 -6.77
C HIS A 8 0.09 16.80 -5.78
N THR A 9 0.90 15.87 -6.31
CA THR A 9 1.76 14.98 -5.54
C THR A 9 3.20 15.04 -6.02
N HIS A 10 4.12 14.85 -5.06
CA HIS A 10 5.55 14.64 -5.26
C HIS A 10 5.93 13.33 -4.58
N THR A 11 6.30 12.32 -5.35
CA THR A 11 6.66 11.01 -4.82
C THR A 11 8.13 10.74 -5.09
N VAL A 12 8.89 10.37 -4.06
CA VAL A 12 10.29 9.98 -4.21
C VAL A 12 10.33 8.64 -4.92
N ALA A 13 10.89 8.60 -6.13
CA ALA A 13 11.01 7.40 -6.94
C ALA A 13 12.29 6.61 -6.63
N GLN A 14 13.33 7.30 -6.16
CA GLN A 14 14.55 6.69 -5.69
C GLN A 14 15.23 7.63 -4.70
N ASN A 15 15.80 7.08 -3.63
CA ASN A 15 16.78 7.80 -2.81
C ASN A 15 18.07 8.06 -3.63
N ALA A 16 19.03 8.78 -3.04
CA ALA A 16 20.27 9.14 -3.73
C ALA A 16 20.95 7.91 -4.38
N ASP A 17 21.17 7.99 -5.69
CA ASP A 17 21.91 6.99 -6.46
C ASP A 17 23.43 7.05 -6.19
N GLU A 18 24.23 6.26 -6.93
CA GLU A 18 25.69 6.26 -6.79
C GLU A 18 26.34 7.62 -7.08
N ASP A 19 25.67 8.47 -7.88
CA ASP A 19 26.10 9.81 -8.24
C ASP A 19 25.51 10.89 -7.30
N GLY A 20 24.74 10.49 -6.29
CA GLY A 20 24.13 11.39 -5.30
C GLY A 20 22.85 12.07 -5.79
N ASN A 21 22.14 11.52 -6.77
CA ASN A 21 20.91 12.10 -7.31
C ASN A 21 19.66 11.41 -6.75
N ILE A 22 18.69 12.22 -6.33
CA ILE A 22 17.36 11.78 -5.91
C ILE A 22 16.38 12.04 -7.06
N TYR A 23 15.51 11.06 -7.35
CA TYR A 23 14.48 11.19 -8.38
C TYR A 23 13.10 11.34 -7.74
N VAL A 24 12.32 12.30 -8.24
CA VAL A 24 10.96 12.60 -7.79
C VAL A 24 10.01 12.60 -8.98
N TYR A 25 8.91 11.84 -8.86
CA TYR A 25 7.79 11.91 -9.80
C TYR A 25 6.80 12.98 -9.33
N VAL A 26 6.45 13.87 -10.26
CA VAL A 26 5.45 14.91 -10.04
C VAL A 26 4.22 14.56 -10.85
N SER A 27 3.08 14.49 -10.15
CA SER A 27 1.79 14.43 -10.81
C SER A 27 1.13 15.81 -10.79
N GLY A 28 1.00 16.41 -11.97
CA GLY A 28 0.34 17.70 -12.16
C GLY A 28 -1.14 17.55 -12.51
N THR A 29 -2.02 18.06 -11.64
CA THR A 29 -3.48 18.03 -11.86
C THR A 29 -4.05 19.40 -12.25
N SER A 30 -3.25 20.48 -12.18
CA SER A 30 -3.71 21.81 -12.53
C SER A 30 -3.93 21.97 -14.03
N ARG A 31 -4.55 23.10 -14.40
CA ARG A 31 -4.54 23.60 -15.77
C ARG A 31 -3.09 23.81 -16.21
N VAL A 32 -2.85 23.64 -17.51
CA VAL A 32 -1.56 23.98 -18.10
C VAL A 32 -1.35 25.49 -17.96
N ARG A 33 -0.15 25.88 -17.53
CA ARG A 33 0.25 27.30 -17.44
C ARG A 33 0.30 27.94 -18.81
N ASP A 34 -0.04 29.22 -18.87
CA ASP A 34 0.15 30.05 -20.06
C ASP A 34 1.64 30.13 -20.41
N ASP A 35 1.97 30.18 -21.71
CA ASP A 35 3.36 30.27 -22.20
C ASP A 35 4.05 31.55 -21.70
N GLU A 36 3.28 32.62 -21.43
CA GLU A 36 3.81 33.84 -20.80
C GLU A 36 4.22 33.65 -19.33
N GLU A 37 3.62 32.70 -18.61
CA GLU A 37 4.00 32.35 -17.23
C GLU A 37 5.21 31.42 -17.23
N LEU A 38 5.17 30.38 -18.06
CA LEU A 38 6.24 29.39 -18.19
C LEU A 38 6.35 28.92 -19.64
N ALA A 39 7.40 29.39 -20.32
CA ALA A 39 7.63 29.07 -21.72
C ALA A 39 7.75 27.56 -21.97
N GLY A 40 7.14 27.09 -23.06
CA GLY A 40 7.13 25.67 -23.44
C GLY A 40 6.03 24.84 -22.79
N CYS A 41 5.07 25.48 -22.13
CA CYS A 41 3.84 24.84 -21.68
C CYS A 41 2.74 24.99 -22.74
N SER A 42 2.10 23.87 -23.08
CA SER A 42 1.07 23.80 -24.12
C SER A 42 -0.07 22.90 -23.67
N ASP A 43 -1.31 23.36 -23.81
CA ASP A 43 -2.53 22.58 -23.59
C ASP A 43 -3.09 21.96 -24.88
N ASP A 44 -2.48 22.27 -26.03
CA ASP A 44 -2.78 21.59 -27.30
C ASP A 44 -2.81 20.07 -27.15
N SER A 45 -3.63 19.44 -27.98
CA SER A 45 -3.74 18.00 -28.05
C SER A 45 -2.35 17.36 -28.29
N PRO A 46 -2.01 16.23 -27.63
CA PRO A 46 -0.74 15.55 -27.89
C PRO A 46 -0.62 15.06 -29.35
N PHE A 47 -1.73 14.96 -30.09
CA PHE A 47 -1.74 14.65 -31.54
C PHE A 47 -1.33 15.84 -32.42
N GLU A 48 -1.44 17.07 -31.90
CA GLU A 48 -1.10 18.31 -32.59
C GLU A 48 0.27 18.82 -32.16
N ASN A 49 0.57 18.70 -30.86
CA ASN A 49 1.82 19.11 -30.25
C ASN A 49 2.45 17.97 -29.43
N PRO A 50 3.56 17.35 -29.87
CA PRO A 50 4.26 16.32 -29.09
C PRO A 50 4.86 16.84 -27.79
N GLU A 51 4.98 18.17 -27.62
CA GLU A 51 5.43 18.82 -26.38
C GLU A 51 4.27 19.21 -25.46
N SER A 52 3.03 18.77 -25.76
CA SER A 52 1.85 19.02 -24.92
C SER A 52 2.07 18.62 -23.47
N ALA A 53 1.74 19.48 -22.50
CA ALA A 53 1.90 19.18 -21.08
C ALA A 53 0.88 18.15 -20.54
N LEU A 54 -0.06 17.69 -21.36
CA LEU A 54 -1.05 16.67 -21.00
C LEU A 54 -0.48 15.25 -21.15
N PHE A 55 -1.11 14.27 -20.49
CA PHE A 55 -0.81 12.83 -20.64
C PHE A 55 0.63 12.44 -20.32
N ARG A 56 1.22 13.10 -19.31
CA ARG A 56 2.58 12.83 -18.85
C ARG A 56 2.72 13.13 -17.37
N ILE A 57 3.79 12.62 -16.78
CA ILE A 57 4.31 13.06 -15.49
C ILE A 57 5.62 13.82 -15.71
N GLU A 58 6.08 14.56 -14.72
CA GLU A 58 7.42 15.14 -14.72
C GLU A 58 8.35 14.37 -13.78
N VAL A 59 9.54 14.05 -14.28
CA VAL A 59 10.61 13.42 -13.50
C VAL A 59 11.64 14.49 -13.16
N ILE A 60 11.81 14.74 -11.86
CA ILE A 60 12.77 15.71 -11.33
C ILE A 60 13.97 14.97 -10.77
N GLU A 61 15.16 15.35 -11.22
CA GLU A 61 16.44 14.98 -10.62
C GLU A 61 16.85 16.07 -9.62
N ILE A 62 17.25 15.66 -8.42
CA ILE A 62 17.71 16.54 -7.34
C ILE A 62 19.09 16.06 -6.88
N PRO A 63 20.18 16.77 -7.23
CA PRO A 63 21.50 16.46 -6.70
C PRO A 63 21.56 16.74 -5.19
N GLU A 64 21.89 15.74 -4.37
CA GLU A 64 21.90 15.83 -2.91
C GLU A 64 22.86 16.92 -2.40
N ASP A 65 24.04 17.01 -3.01
CA ASP A 65 25.07 18.00 -2.68
C ASP A 65 24.74 19.41 -3.18
N ASN A 66 23.80 19.55 -4.12
CA ASN A 66 23.35 20.85 -4.62
C ASN A 66 21.85 20.84 -5.01
N PRO A 67 20.93 20.81 -4.04
CA PRO A 67 19.50 20.71 -4.34
C PRO A 67 18.95 21.90 -5.14
N ALA A 68 19.65 23.03 -5.15
CA ALA A 68 19.29 24.20 -5.94
C ALA A 68 19.46 23.98 -7.46
N ALA A 69 20.22 22.95 -7.88
CA ALA A 69 20.38 22.54 -9.27
C ALA A 69 19.30 21.58 -9.76
N ALA A 70 18.29 21.27 -8.94
CA ALA A 70 17.20 20.39 -9.33
C ALA A 70 16.55 20.82 -10.66
N GLN A 71 16.22 19.85 -11.50
CA GLN A 71 15.73 20.07 -12.86
C GLN A 71 14.78 18.96 -13.30
N ILE A 72 13.89 19.25 -14.24
CA ILE A 72 13.11 18.23 -14.93
C ILE A 72 14.05 17.53 -15.91
N VAL A 73 14.29 16.24 -15.72
CA VAL A 73 15.14 15.42 -16.60
C VAL A 73 14.34 14.64 -17.62
N ASN A 74 13.07 14.34 -17.33
CA ASN A 74 12.19 13.64 -18.24
C ASN A 74 10.71 14.04 -18.06
N ARG A 75 9.92 13.77 -19.10
CA ARG A 75 8.49 14.07 -19.21
C ARG A 75 7.75 12.92 -19.90
N PRO A 76 7.78 11.70 -19.33
CA PRO A 76 7.36 10.48 -20.01
C PRO A 76 5.85 10.41 -20.25
N PHE A 77 5.47 9.91 -21.43
CA PHE A 77 4.08 9.65 -21.80
C PHE A 77 3.61 8.29 -21.27
N ILE A 78 3.52 8.17 -19.94
CA ILE A 78 3.09 6.93 -19.26
C ILE A 78 1.62 6.54 -19.58
N PHE A 79 0.87 7.43 -20.22
CA PHE A 79 -0.52 7.24 -20.65
C PHE A 79 -0.61 6.70 -22.09
N SER A 80 0.51 6.64 -22.81
CA SER A 80 0.53 6.24 -24.20
C SER A 80 0.28 4.76 -24.37
N ASP A 81 -0.50 4.38 -25.38
CA ASP A 81 -0.66 3.00 -25.82
C ASP A 81 0.65 2.53 -26.48
N PRO A 82 1.36 1.53 -25.90
CA PRO A 82 2.64 1.09 -26.42
C PRO A 82 2.54 0.39 -27.79
N ASP A 83 1.38 -0.19 -28.14
CA ASP A 83 1.18 -0.90 -29.39
C ASP A 83 0.85 0.07 -30.54
N SER A 84 -0.01 1.06 -30.27
CA SER A 84 -0.45 2.03 -31.30
C SER A 84 0.37 3.32 -31.35
N GLY A 85 1.12 3.63 -30.28
CA GLY A 85 1.82 4.92 -30.11
C GLY A 85 0.88 6.09 -29.81
N THR A 86 -0.40 5.82 -29.55
CA THR A 86 -1.39 6.84 -29.21
C THR A 86 -1.07 7.43 -27.84
N LEU A 87 -0.70 8.71 -27.77
CA LEU A 87 -0.24 9.35 -26.53
C LEU A 87 -1.32 9.43 -25.43
N ALA A 88 -2.58 9.61 -25.83
CA ALA A 88 -3.76 9.51 -24.99
C ALA A 88 -4.37 8.09 -25.12
N GLY A 89 -3.64 7.07 -24.69
CA GLY A 89 -4.01 5.65 -24.87
C GLY A 89 -4.83 5.04 -23.75
N LEU A 90 -5.29 5.85 -22.80
CA LEU A 90 -6.07 5.43 -21.63
C LEU A 90 -7.56 5.84 -21.78
N TRP A 91 -8.35 5.74 -20.71
CA TRP A 91 -9.78 5.99 -20.78
C TRP A 91 -10.12 7.39 -21.30
N ASP A 92 -10.98 7.47 -22.33
CA ASP A 92 -11.38 8.73 -22.97
C ASP A 92 -12.41 9.54 -22.17
N GLY A 93 -12.94 8.97 -21.09
CA GLY A 93 -14.09 9.53 -20.38
C GLY A 93 -15.41 9.06 -20.99
N GLY A 94 -16.46 9.11 -20.19
CA GLY A 94 -17.81 8.74 -20.62
C GLY A 94 -18.48 7.75 -19.67
N ASP A 95 -19.49 7.08 -20.20
CA ASP A 95 -20.36 6.17 -19.46
C ASP A 95 -19.74 4.77 -19.39
N HIS A 96 -19.63 4.20 -18.19
CA HIS A 96 -19.23 2.79 -18.00
C HIS A 96 -20.42 1.81 -18.14
N GLY A 97 -21.62 2.31 -18.42
CA GLY A 97 -22.83 1.55 -18.69
C GLY A 97 -23.90 1.69 -17.60
N ASP A 98 -25.03 1.01 -17.80
CA ASP A 98 -26.19 1.09 -16.90
C ASP A 98 -25.81 0.78 -15.43
N GLY A 99 -26.12 1.71 -14.52
CA GLY A 99 -25.85 1.55 -13.09
C GLY A 99 -24.45 1.99 -12.64
N THR A 100 -23.64 2.55 -13.54
CA THR A 100 -22.30 3.08 -13.24
C THR A 100 -22.28 4.62 -13.25
N GLN A 101 -21.13 5.24 -12.96
CA GLN A 101 -20.94 6.68 -13.12
C GLN A 101 -20.39 7.02 -14.51
N THR A 102 -20.66 8.25 -14.95
CA THR A 102 -19.89 8.88 -16.02
C THR A 102 -18.59 9.44 -15.44
N THR A 103 -17.45 9.03 -15.99
CA THR A 103 -16.13 9.42 -15.51
C THR A 103 -15.41 10.30 -16.54
N SER A 104 -14.39 11.01 -16.08
CA SER A 104 -13.60 11.91 -16.92
C SER A 104 -12.49 11.16 -17.65
N GLN A 105 -11.89 11.81 -18.65
CA GLN A 105 -10.72 11.30 -19.34
C GLN A 105 -9.55 11.06 -18.38
N THR A 106 -8.75 10.05 -18.69
CA THR A 106 -7.48 9.76 -18.02
C THR A 106 -6.34 10.53 -18.66
N ASN A 107 -5.98 11.66 -18.04
CA ASN A 107 -4.93 12.56 -18.52
C ASN A 107 -3.96 13.06 -17.43
N GLN A 108 -4.12 12.58 -16.20
CA GLN A 108 -3.16 12.74 -15.09
C GLN A 108 -3.30 11.60 -14.09
N CYS A 109 -2.26 11.41 -13.28
CA CYS A 109 -2.38 10.64 -12.06
C CYS A 109 -2.86 11.55 -10.92
N HIS A 110 -3.71 11.05 -10.04
CA HIS A 110 -3.95 11.69 -8.77
C HIS A 110 -2.74 11.43 -7.87
N ASP A 111 -2.56 10.17 -7.48
CA ASP A 111 -1.41 9.73 -6.71
C ASP A 111 -0.58 8.70 -7.49
N ILE A 112 0.73 8.70 -7.22
CA ILE A 112 1.66 7.66 -7.64
C ILE A 112 2.35 7.17 -6.37
N THR A 113 2.26 5.86 -6.14
CA THR A 113 2.98 5.19 -5.06
C THR A 113 4.16 4.45 -5.66
N THR A 114 5.37 4.75 -5.19
CA THR A 114 6.60 4.11 -5.65
C THR A 114 7.02 3.02 -4.67
N TYR A 115 7.65 1.98 -5.20
CA TYR A 115 8.26 0.91 -4.41
C TYR A 115 9.65 0.60 -4.99
N PRO A 116 10.66 1.43 -4.66
CA PRO A 116 11.96 1.39 -5.31
C PRO A 116 12.70 0.05 -5.13
N ASP A 117 12.56 -0.59 -3.96
CA ASP A 117 13.24 -1.86 -3.64
C ASP A 117 12.92 -3.01 -4.60
N ILE A 118 11.76 -2.95 -5.28
CA ILE A 118 11.33 -3.93 -6.28
C ILE A 118 11.22 -3.35 -7.69
N GLY A 119 11.59 -2.08 -7.88
CA GLY A 119 11.56 -1.40 -9.18
C GLY A 119 10.16 -1.17 -9.74
N LEU A 120 9.12 -1.06 -8.90
CA LEU A 120 7.74 -0.84 -9.35
C LEU A 120 7.13 0.45 -8.80
N ALA A 121 6.17 1.01 -9.53
CA ALA A 121 5.24 2.02 -9.02
C ALA A 121 3.82 1.76 -9.50
N ALA A 122 2.83 2.24 -8.75
CA ALA A 122 1.42 2.17 -9.11
C ALA A 122 0.83 3.57 -9.15
N GLY A 123 0.18 3.91 -10.26
CA GLY A 123 -0.49 5.19 -10.45
C GLY A 123 -2.00 5.03 -10.40
N ALA A 124 -2.67 5.82 -9.56
CA ALA A 124 -4.11 5.96 -9.57
C ALA A 124 -4.46 7.20 -10.41
N CYS A 125 -4.93 7.01 -11.64
CA CYS A 125 -4.95 8.04 -12.67
C CYS A 125 -6.33 8.29 -13.24
N SER A 126 -7.10 9.13 -12.53
CA SER A 126 -8.47 9.64 -12.79
C SER A 126 -9.52 8.63 -13.29
N GLY A 127 -9.27 7.89 -14.37
CA GLY A 127 -10.11 6.79 -14.87
C GLY A 127 -9.41 5.41 -14.95
N ASN A 128 -8.12 5.30 -14.63
CA ASN A 128 -7.36 4.05 -14.70
C ASN A 128 -6.46 3.83 -13.47
N GLY A 129 -6.25 2.56 -13.12
CA GLY A 129 -5.07 2.14 -12.36
C GLY A 129 -3.97 1.73 -13.33
N ILE A 130 -2.73 2.14 -13.10
CA ILE A 130 -1.57 1.75 -13.93
C ILE A 130 -0.46 1.15 -13.08
N LEU A 131 0.27 0.20 -13.66
CA LEU A 131 1.50 -0.36 -13.11
C LEU A 131 2.68 0.15 -13.93
N LEU A 132 3.74 0.60 -13.26
CA LEU A 132 4.94 1.16 -13.86
C LEU A 132 6.17 0.35 -13.45
N ASP A 133 7.08 0.14 -14.40
CA ASP A 133 8.48 -0.22 -14.14
C ASP A 133 9.26 1.07 -13.90
N ILE A 134 9.94 1.12 -12.76
CA ILE A 134 10.77 2.25 -12.30
C ILE A 134 12.20 1.82 -12.02
N SER A 135 12.66 0.70 -12.58
CA SER A 135 14.04 0.23 -12.47
C SER A 135 15.04 1.26 -12.99
N ASP A 136 14.63 2.07 -13.99
CA ASP A 136 15.24 3.35 -14.32
C ASP A 136 14.29 4.48 -13.85
N PRO A 137 14.58 5.13 -12.72
CA PRO A 137 13.71 6.16 -12.18
C PRO A 137 13.76 7.47 -12.96
N SER A 138 14.68 7.61 -13.93
CA SER A 138 14.71 8.76 -14.83
C SER A 138 13.72 8.59 -16.01
N ASP A 139 13.34 7.36 -16.34
CA ASP A 139 12.47 7.03 -17.49
C ASP A 139 11.48 5.89 -17.20
N PRO A 140 10.47 6.13 -16.33
CA PRO A 140 9.50 5.11 -15.97
C PRO A 140 8.64 4.65 -17.15
N GLN A 141 8.40 3.34 -17.23
CA GLN A 141 7.65 2.70 -18.32
C GLN A 141 6.36 2.07 -17.79
N ARG A 142 5.25 2.21 -18.53
CA ARG A 142 3.99 1.54 -18.17
C ARG A 142 4.03 0.05 -18.54
N LEU A 143 3.84 -0.81 -17.54
CA LEU A 143 3.75 -2.25 -17.69
C LEU A 143 2.32 -2.72 -18.02
N ASP A 144 1.34 -2.22 -17.27
CA ASP A 144 -0.06 -2.61 -17.44
C ASP A 144 -1.02 -1.52 -16.96
N GLN A 145 -2.31 -1.70 -17.27
CA GLN A 145 -3.38 -0.77 -16.92
C GLN A 145 -4.71 -1.49 -16.72
N VAL A 146 -5.55 -0.94 -15.85
CA VAL A 146 -6.90 -1.44 -15.59
C VAL A 146 -7.92 -0.30 -15.54
N ILE A 147 -9.17 -0.66 -15.83
CA ILE A 147 -10.36 0.17 -15.66
C ILE A 147 -11.32 -0.62 -14.80
N ASP A 148 -12.08 0.07 -13.96
CA ASP A 148 -13.10 -0.51 -13.11
C ASP A 148 -14.41 0.28 -13.30
N PRO A 149 -15.46 -0.33 -13.84
CA PRO A 149 -16.77 0.31 -14.02
C PRO A 149 -17.44 0.77 -12.71
N GLY A 150 -17.03 0.21 -11.57
CA GLY A 150 -17.50 0.60 -10.24
C GLY A 150 -16.83 1.87 -9.72
N PHE A 151 -15.64 2.21 -10.25
CA PHE A 151 -14.87 3.37 -9.81
C PHE A 151 -15.37 4.65 -10.49
N ALA A 152 -15.35 5.75 -9.73
CA ALA A 152 -15.60 7.08 -10.26
C ALA A 152 -14.32 7.92 -10.35
N TYR A 153 -13.40 7.73 -9.41
CA TYR A 153 -12.13 8.45 -9.39
C TYR A 153 -11.04 7.63 -8.70
N TRP A 154 -10.08 7.17 -9.48
CA TRP A 154 -8.90 6.45 -8.98
C TRP A 154 -8.04 7.40 -8.18
N HIS A 155 -7.98 7.18 -6.86
CA HIS A 155 -7.45 8.14 -5.92
C HIS A 155 -6.03 7.80 -5.46
N SER A 156 -5.82 6.60 -4.90
CA SER A 156 -4.50 6.16 -4.44
C SER A 156 -4.25 4.68 -4.70
N ALA A 157 -2.97 4.28 -4.56
CA ALA A 157 -2.52 2.91 -4.72
C ALA A 157 -1.61 2.47 -3.56
N THR A 158 -1.63 1.21 -3.17
CA THR A 158 -0.72 0.67 -2.15
C THR A 158 -0.39 -0.79 -2.45
N PHE A 159 0.89 -1.12 -2.53
CA PHE A 159 1.38 -2.49 -2.65
C PHE A 159 1.29 -3.23 -1.32
N ASN A 160 1.16 -4.56 -1.38
CA ASN A 160 1.52 -5.38 -0.22
C ASN A 160 3.04 -5.41 -0.03
N ASN A 161 3.51 -5.94 1.10
CA ASN A 161 4.94 -5.90 1.43
C ASN A 161 5.81 -6.64 0.41
N ASP A 162 5.32 -7.73 -0.20
CA ASP A 162 6.10 -8.47 -1.20
C ASP A 162 6.06 -7.83 -2.60
N GLY A 163 5.24 -6.78 -2.82
CA GLY A 163 5.06 -6.19 -4.15
C GLY A 163 4.30 -7.08 -5.14
N THR A 164 3.60 -8.11 -4.66
CA THR A 164 2.86 -9.08 -5.48
C THR A 164 1.39 -8.73 -5.65
N LYS A 165 0.93 -7.70 -4.95
CA LYS A 165 -0.46 -7.22 -4.96
C LYS A 165 -0.47 -5.70 -4.90
N VAL A 166 -1.53 -5.10 -5.41
CA VAL A 166 -1.82 -3.68 -5.27
C VAL A 166 -3.29 -3.45 -4.96
N ILE A 167 -3.53 -2.51 -4.04
CA ILE A 167 -4.84 -1.98 -3.69
C ILE A 167 -4.99 -0.65 -4.41
N PHE A 168 -6.09 -0.45 -5.12
CA PHE A 168 -6.48 0.87 -5.63
C PHE A 168 -7.74 1.34 -4.91
N THR A 169 -7.81 2.63 -4.61
CA THR A 169 -8.91 3.25 -3.87
C THR A 169 -9.77 4.14 -4.78
N ASP A 170 -11.09 4.09 -4.61
CA ASP A 170 -12.04 4.95 -5.32
C ASP A 170 -12.56 6.06 -4.40
N GLU A 171 -12.22 7.32 -4.71
CA GLU A 171 -12.74 8.47 -3.98
C GLU A 171 -14.06 8.96 -4.60
N TRP A 172 -15.05 8.06 -4.61
CA TRP A 172 -16.30 8.29 -5.31
C TRP A 172 -17.00 9.57 -4.85
N GLY A 173 -17.35 10.43 -5.79
CA GLY A 173 -18.03 11.69 -5.48
C GLY A 173 -17.16 12.73 -4.79
N GLY A 174 -15.82 12.57 -4.87
CA GLY A 174 -14.83 13.53 -4.39
C GLY A 174 -14.79 13.68 -2.88
N GLY A 175 -15.00 12.57 -2.16
CA GLY A 175 -14.89 12.51 -0.70
C GLY A 175 -16.01 13.20 0.08
N GLY A 176 -16.82 14.05 -0.55
CA GLY A 176 -17.83 14.89 0.11
C GLY A 176 -19.25 14.31 0.14
N ARG A 177 -19.49 13.12 -0.42
CA ARG A 177 -20.83 12.53 -0.55
C ARG A 177 -21.02 11.34 0.40
N PRO A 178 -22.25 11.07 0.86
CA PRO A 178 -22.53 9.93 1.74
C PRO A 178 -22.67 8.66 0.91
N ARG A 179 -21.56 7.96 0.65
CA ARG A 179 -21.55 6.79 -0.25
C ARG A 179 -21.47 5.45 0.45
N CYS A 180 -21.48 5.41 1.77
CA CYS A 180 -21.51 4.18 2.55
C CYS A 180 -22.91 3.87 3.11
N ARG A 181 -23.99 4.31 2.45
CA ARG A 181 -25.34 4.08 2.96
C ARG A 181 -25.78 2.65 2.72
N ALA A 182 -26.73 2.16 3.51
CA ALA A 182 -27.21 0.79 3.41
C ALA A 182 -27.72 0.38 2.01
N GLN A 183 -28.19 1.34 1.22
CA GLN A 183 -28.67 1.13 -0.15
C GLN A 183 -27.59 1.32 -1.23
N ASP A 184 -26.43 1.89 -0.91
CA ASP A 184 -25.37 2.09 -1.89
C ASP A 184 -24.69 0.74 -2.18
N PRO A 185 -24.37 0.43 -3.45
CA PRO A 185 -23.57 -0.74 -3.79
C PRO A 185 -22.24 -0.79 -3.03
N LEU A 186 -21.83 -1.99 -2.63
CA LEU A 186 -20.53 -2.21 -1.98
C LEU A 186 -19.33 -1.95 -2.90
N THR A 187 -19.56 -1.82 -4.20
CA THR A 187 -18.53 -1.53 -5.20
C THR A 187 -18.32 -0.02 -5.43
N TRP A 188 -19.14 0.85 -4.84
CA TRP A 188 -18.99 2.31 -4.99
C TRP A 188 -18.08 2.87 -3.92
N GLY A 189 -17.07 3.66 -4.30
CA GLY A 189 -16.15 4.27 -3.33
C GLY A 189 -15.43 3.23 -2.49
N ALA A 190 -15.09 2.11 -3.12
CA ALA A 190 -14.53 0.91 -2.52
C ALA A 190 -13.05 0.77 -2.91
N ASP A 191 -12.37 -0.16 -2.26
CA ASP A 191 -11.06 -0.62 -2.72
C ASP A 191 -11.22 -1.71 -3.77
N ALA A 192 -10.28 -1.80 -4.71
CA ALA A 192 -10.12 -2.91 -5.63
C ALA A 192 -8.74 -3.56 -5.45
N PHE A 193 -8.73 -4.87 -5.22
CA PHE A 193 -7.52 -5.67 -5.02
C PHE A 193 -7.13 -6.35 -6.32
N TYR A 194 -5.85 -6.19 -6.68
CA TYR A 194 -5.25 -6.84 -7.84
C TYR A 194 -4.02 -7.63 -7.41
N ASP A 195 -3.89 -8.84 -7.93
CA ASP A 195 -2.60 -9.54 -7.92
C ASP A 195 -1.75 -9.05 -9.10
N ILE A 196 -0.44 -9.01 -8.92
CA ILE A 196 0.54 -8.73 -9.97
C ILE A 196 1.15 -10.05 -10.41
N VAL A 197 0.84 -10.47 -11.62
CA VAL A 197 1.32 -11.73 -12.21
C VAL A 197 1.93 -11.44 -13.56
N ASP A 198 3.22 -11.73 -13.73
CA ASP A 198 3.99 -11.46 -14.95
C ASP A 198 3.89 -9.99 -15.41
N GLY A 199 3.96 -9.06 -14.45
CA GLY A 199 3.85 -7.61 -14.71
C GLY A 199 2.45 -7.14 -15.08
N LYS A 200 1.41 -7.96 -14.84
CA LYS A 200 0.01 -7.64 -15.16
C LYS A 200 -0.90 -7.64 -13.94
N LEU A 201 -1.84 -6.71 -13.93
CA LEU A 201 -2.84 -6.54 -12.89
C LEU A 201 -4.01 -7.51 -13.13
N GLN A 202 -4.22 -8.43 -12.18
CA GLN A 202 -5.33 -9.36 -12.20
C GLN A 202 -6.33 -9.03 -11.09
N PHE A 203 -7.50 -8.54 -11.47
CA PHE A 203 -8.57 -8.23 -10.52
C PHE A 203 -8.95 -9.47 -9.69
N ARG A 204 -9.12 -9.26 -8.38
CA ARG A 204 -9.53 -10.31 -7.43
C ARG A 204 -10.86 -10.00 -6.76
N SER A 205 -10.96 -8.85 -6.09
CA SER A 205 -12.18 -8.47 -5.39
C SER A 205 -12.26 -6.97 -5.13
N HIS A 206 -13.46 -6.53 -4.77
CA HIS A 206 -13.67 -5.25 -4.09
C HIS A 206 -13.77 -5.44 -2.58
N TYR A 207 -13.40 -4.40 -1.83
CA TYR A 207 -13.65 -4.31 -0.40
C TYR A 207 -14.26 -2.96 -0.06
N LYS A 208 -15.22 -3.00 0.86
CA LYS A 208 -15.77 -1.81 1.49
C LYS A 208 -16.07 -2.11 2.94
N MET A 209 -15.86 -1.13 3.82
CA MET A 209 -16.24 -1.24 5.22
C MET A 209 -17.68 -1.73 5.39
N SER A 210 -17.91 -2.60 6.38
CA SER A 210 -19.17 -3.33 6.51
C SER A 210 -20.29 -2.47 7.13
N ALA A 211 -19.92 -1.44 7.90
CA ALA A 211 -20.84 -0.64 8.70
C ALA A 211 -21.56 0.42 7.83
N PRO A 212 -22.90 0.34 7.65
CA PRO A 212 -23.62 1.34 6.89
C PRO A 212 -23.65 2.68 7.63
N GLN A 213 -23.45 3.76 6.89
CA GLN A 213 -23.45 5.15 7.37
C GLN A 213 -24.74 5.87 7.00
N THR A 214 -24.99 7.02 7.65
CA THR A 214 -26.18 7.84 7.41
C THR A 214 -26.01 8.78 6.21
N ASP A 215 -27.10 9.46 5.81
CA ASP A 215 -27.07 10.47 4.75
C ASP A 215 -26.30 11.75 5.14
N THR A 216 -25.90 11.94 6.42
CA THR A 216 -25.13 13.11 6.88
C THR A 216 -23.62 12.84 7.01
N GLU A 217 -23.17 11.65 6.59
CA GLU A 217 -21.79 11.20 6.73
C GLU A 217 -21.12 11.03 5.36
N ASN A 218 -20.21 11.93 5.00
CA ASN A 218 -19.37 11.70 3.81
C ASN A 218 -18.47 10.49 4.05
N CYS A 219 -18.49 9.52 3.14
CA CYS A 219 -17.84 8.23 3.34
C CYS A 219 -17.53 7.55 2.00
N VAL A 220 -16.24 7.31 1.77
CA VAL A 220 -15.63 6.52 0.68
C VAL A 220 -14.23 6.09 1.12
N ALA A 221 -13.65 5.10 0.44
CA ALA A 221 -12.27 4.71 0.60
C ALA A 221 -11.32 5.91 0.43
N HIS A 222 -10.29 5.97 1.26
CA HIS A 222 -9.27 7.02 1.19
C HIS A 222 -7.91 6.49 1.69
N ASN A 223 -6.96 7.38 2.00
CA ASN A 223 -5.58 7.00 2.26
C ASN A 223 -5.40 6.08 3.49
N GLY A 224 -4.46 5.15 3.34
CA GLY A 224 -4.12 4.12 4.31
C GLY A 224 -2.65 3.69 4.22
N SER A 225 -2.23 2.77 5.08
CA SER A 225 -0.92 2.10 4.98
C SER A 225 -0.98 0.65 5.44
N LEU A 226 0.07 -0.11 5.14
CA LEU A 226 0.21 -1.46 5.68
C LEU A 226 0.43 -1.45 7.20
N ILE A 227 -0.05 -2.49 7.88
CA ILE A 227 0.41 -2.90 9.20
C ILE A 227 1.38 -4.07 9.00
N PRO A 228 2.67 -3.94 9.36
CA PRO A 228 3.72 -4.88 8.98
C PRO A 228 3.74 -6.13 9.88
N VAL A 229 2.66 -6.92 9.85
CA VAL A 229 2.61 -8.23 10.50
C VAL A 229 3.34 -9.26 9.62
N PRO A 230 4.37 -9.97 10.13
CA PRO A 230 5.09 -10.96 9.32
C PRO A 230 4.14 -12.05 8.82
N GLY A 231 4.19 -12.38 7.53
CA GLY A 231 3.36 -13.43 6.93
C GLY A 231 1.89 -13.08 6.68
N ARG A 232 1.52 -11.80 6.80
CA ARG A 232 0.17 -11.31 6.48
C ARG A 232 0.22 -9.99 5.72
N ASP A 233 -0.78 -9.78 4.89
CA ASP A 233 -1.02 -8.52 4.21
C ASP A 233 -2.19 -7.83 4.93
N ILE A 234 -1.91 -6.83 5.77
CA ILE A 234 -2.91 -6.09 6.54
C ILE A 234 -2.83 -4.62 6.19
N PHE A 235 -3.97 -3.99 5.91
CA PHE A 235 -4.08 -2.60 5.51
C PHE A 235 -4.99 -1.86 6.48
N VAL A 236 -4.53 -0.72 7.00
CA VAL A 236 -5.36 0.22 7.76
C VAL A 236 -5.69 1.40 6.88
N GLN A 237 -6.97 1.79 6.85
CA GLN A 237 -7.47 2.77 5.89
C GLN A 237 -8.51 3.71 6.51
N ALA A 238 -8.50 4.95 6.03
CA ALA A 238 -9.49 5.96 6.33
C ALA A 238 -10.71 5.84 5.41
N TRP A 239 -11.89 6.02 5.98
CA TRP A 239 -13.18 6.00 5.26
C TRP A 239 -13.96 7.30 5.45
N TYR A 240 -13.26 8.44 5.54
CA TYR A 240 -13.83 9.72 5.95
C TYR A 240 -14.63 9.59 7.25
N GLN A 241 -15.91 9.99 7.29
CA GLN A 241 -16.72 9.90 8.51
C GLN A 241 -17.07 8.46 8.88
N GLY A 242 -16.96 7.52 7.93
CA GLY A 242 -17.04 6.08 8.20
C GLY A 242 -15.92 5.55 9.10
N GLY A 243 -14.90 6.37 9.37
CA GLY A 243 -13.91 6.11 10.40
C GLY A 243 -12.70 5.34 9.89
N VAL A 244 -12.25 4.38 10.69
CA VAL A 244 -11.07 3.55 10.41
C VAL A 244 -11.52 2.12 10.16
N SER A 245 -10.99 1.50 9.12
CA SER A 245 -11.09 0.05 8.92
C SER A 245 -9.70 -0.56 8.81
N VAL A 246 -9.53 -1.75 9.40
CA VAL A 246 -8.33 -2.58 9.27
C VAL A 246 -8.75 -3.88 8.59
N VAL A 247 -8.20 -4.13 7.42
CA VAL A 247 -8.55 -5.27 6.56
C VAL A 247 -7.34 -6.18 6.39
N ASP A 248 -7.54 -7.49 6.58
CA ASP A 248 -6.59 -8.52 6.15
C ASP A 248 -6.93 -8.93 4.72
N PHE A 249 -5.99 -8.74 3.80
CA PHE A 249 -6.08 -9.08 2.39
C PHE A 249 -4.99 -10.07 1.96
N THR A 250 -4.50 -10.87 2.91
CA THR A 250 -3.58 -11.99 2.64
C THR A 250 -4.16 -12.94 1.59
N ASP A 251 -5.48 -13.13 1.59
CA ASP A 251 -6.23 -13.63 0.44
C ASP A 251 -6.90 -12.46 -0.28
N SER A 252 -6.33 -12.05 -1.42
CA SER A 252 -6.85 -10.92 -2.21
C SER A 252 -8.22 -11.18 -2.83
N SER A 253 -8.72 -12.40 -2.81
CA SER A 253 -10.07 -12.72 -3.27
C SER A 253 -11.12 -12.66 -2.15
N ASN A 254 -10.69 -12.59 -0.89
CA ASN A 254 -11.58 -12.59 0.27
C ASN A 254 -11.05 -11.70 1.41
N PRO A 255 -10.88 -10.39 1.17
CA PRO A 255 -10.45 -9.45 2.19
C PRO A 255 -11.45 -9.42 3.34
N THR A 256 -10.94 -9.46 4.58
CA THR A 256 -11.76 -9.54 5.80
C THR A 256 -11.44 -8.39 6.74
N GLU A 257 -12.45 -7.66 7.17
CA GLU A 257 -12.32 -6.64 8.22
C GLU A 257 -12.01 -7.29 9.56
N ILE A 258 -10.89 -6.90 10.20
CA ILE A 258 -10.40 -7.48 11.45
C ILE A 258 -10.43 -6.51 12.63
N ALA A 259 -10.55 -5.21 12.37
CA ALA A 259 -10.79 -4.17 13.35
C ALA A 259 -11.40 -2.93 12.67
N TYR A 260 -12.14 -2.13 13.44
CA TYR A 260 -12.67 -0.86 12.95
C TYR A 260 -12.85 0.13 14.09
N PHE A 261 -13.00 1.40 13.73
CA PHE A 261 -13.47 2.45 14.63
C PHE A 261 -14.43 3.35 13.87
N ASP A 262 -15.64 3.51 14.40
CA ASP A 262 -16.66 4.42 13.87
C ASP A 262 -17.09 5.38 15.00
N ARG A 263 -17.10 6.67 14.68
CA ARG A 263 -17.47 7.74 15.61
C ARG A 263 -18.89 8.23 15.41
N GLY A 264 -19.48 8.01 14.24
CA GLY A 264 -20.69 8.66 13.79
C GLY A 264 -20.47 10.09 13.28
N PRO A 265 -21.57 10.79 12.93
CA PRO A 265 -21.51 12.01 12.15
C PRO A 265 -20.85 13.19 12.88
N ILE A 266 -20.34 14.14 12.08
CA ILE A 266 -19.98 15.47 12.56
C ILE A 266 -21.22 16.18 13.12
N ASP A 267 -22.31 16.14 12.36
CA ASP A 267 -23.61 16.70 12.71
C ASP A 267 -24.73 15.74 12.26
N THR A 268 -25.73 15.54 13.11
CA THR A 268 -26.80 14.55 12.88
C THR A 268 -27.90 15.05 11.97
N GLU A 269 -27.96 16.35 11.69
CA GLU A 269 -29.01 17.00 10.89
C GLU A 269 -28.50 17.46 9.52
N GLU A 270 -27.24 17.89 9.44
CA GLU A 270 -26.64 18.39 8.20
C GLU A 270 -25.34 17.64 7.83
N LEU A 271 -25.16 17.38 6.52
CA LEU A 271 -23.90 16.83 6.03
C LEU A 271 -22.82 17.92 6.07
N ILE A 272 -21.84 17.71 6.94
CA ILE A 272 -20.61 18.51 7.03
C ILE A 272 -19.45 17.60 6.69
N THR A 273 -18.61 18.01 5.73
CA THR A 273 -17.39 17.27 5.38
C THR A 273 -16.51 17.10 6.61
N GLY A 274 -16.15 15.86 6.90
CA GLY A 274 -15.32 15.51 8.03
C GLY A 274 -14.78 14.08 7.91
N GLY A 275 -14.34 13.56 9.04
CA GLY A 275 -13.77 12.23 9.15
C GLY A 275 -12.29 12.17 8.77
N TYR A 276 -11.73 10.97 8.82
CA TYR A 276 -10.30 10.78 8.60
C TYR A 276 -9.95 11.02 7.13
N TRP A 277 -9.02 11.95 6.89
CA TRP A 277 -8.34 12.11 5.61
C TRP A 277 -7.28 11.02 5.40
N SER A 278 -6.66 10.54 6.45
CA SER A 278 -5.72 9.42 6.34
C SER A 278 -5.59 8.70 7.67
N THR A 279 -5.35 7.41 7.62
CA THR A 279 -4.97 6.59 8.77
C THR A 279 -3.71 5.83 8.43
N TYR A 280 -2.65 6.03 9.21
CA TYR A 280 -1.36 5.39 8.97
C TYR A 280 -0.90 4.63 10.19
N TRP A 281 -0.34 3.44 9.96
CA TRP A 281 0.38 2.70 10.99
C TRP A 281 1.77 3.29 11.18
N TYR A 282 2.12 3.54 12.43
CA TYR A 282 3.48 3.88 12.80
C TYR A 282 3.77 3.39 14.21
N ASN A 283 4.76 2.51 14.34
CA ASN A 283 5.32 2.11 15.63
C ASN A 283 4.26 1.65 16.67
N GLY A 284 3.48 0.64 16.32
CA GLY A 284 2.47 0.05 17.21
C GLY A 284 1.16 0.84 17.35
N ARG A 285 1.01 1.93 16.59
CA ARG A 285 -0.17 2.80 16.67
C ARG A 285 -0.69 3.15 15.30
N ILE A 286 -1.98 3.43 15.23
CA ILE A 286 -2.64 3.99 14.05
C ILE A 286 -2.88 5.46 14.32
N TYR A 287 -2.40 6.33 13.42
CA TYR A 287 -2.57 7.78 13.48
C TYR A 287 -3.63 8.19 12.47
N GLY A 288 -4.78 8.63 12.95
CA GLY A 288 -5.89 9.10 12.13
C GLY A 288 -5.95 10.63 12.11
N THR A 289 -5.60 11.24 10.98
CA THR A 289 -5.75 12.69 10.78
C THR A 289 -7.12 13.01 10.21
N GLU A 290 -7.90 13.76 10.97
CA GLU A 290 -9.31 14.05 10.72
C GLU A 290 -9.48 15.53 10.32
N ILE A 291 -10.37 15.79 9.36
CA ILE A 291 -10.53 17.09 8.70
C ILE A 291 -11.01 18.22 9.63
N SER A 292 -11.92 17.94 10.56
CA SER A 292 -12.71 18.92 11.32
C SER A 292 -12.44 18.97 12.84
N ARG A 293 -11.90 17.90 13.42
CA ARG A 293 -11.76 17.55 14.83
C ARG A 293 -10.30 17.28 15.23
N GLY A 294 -9.40 16.97 14.30
CA GLY A 294 -7.95 16.95 14.55
C GLY A 294 -7.29 15.58 14.41
N LEU A 295 -6.62 15.09 15.47
CA LEU A 295 -5.82 13.86 15.43
C LEU A 295 -6.34 12.86 16.46
N ASP A 296 -6.54 11.62 16.03
CA ASP A 296 -6.72 10.47 16.91
C ASP A 296 -5.54 9.50 16.78
N VAL A 297 -5.21 8.85 17.89
CA VAL A 297 -4.17 7.83 17.95
C VAL A 297 -4.77 6.57 18.58
N PHE A 298 -4.76 5.49 17.82
CA PHE A 298 -5.32 4.21 18.23
C PHE A 298 -4.22 3.18 18.48
N GLU A 299 -4.52 2.24 19.36
CA GLU A 299 -3.69 1.07 19.63
C GLU A 299 -4.58 -0.16 19.47
N MET A 300 -4.17 -1.08 18.61
CA MET A 300 -4.88 -2.34 18.42
C MET A 300 -4.69 -3.24 19.64
N GLN A 301 -5.74 -3.96 20.03
CA GLN A 301 -5.70 -4.93 21.11
C GLN A 301 -5.77 -6.36 20.55
N PRO A 302 -5.22 -7.37 21.24
CA PRO A 302 -5.36 -8.76 20.82
C PRO A 302 -6.83 -9.16 20.65
N SER A 303 -7.10 -9.97 19.64
CA SER A 303 -8.43 -10.46 19.27
C SER A 303 -8.35 -11.85 18.64
N ASP A 304 -9.50 -12.41 18.26
CA ASP A 304 -9.55 -13.68 17.52
C ASP A 304 -8.86 -13.58 16.14
N PHE A 305 -8.72 -12.37 15.59
CA PHE A 305 -8.08 -12.11 14.29
C PHE A 305 -6.60 -11.75 14.38
N MET A 306 -6.13 -11.30 15.54
CA MET A 306 -4.78 -10.75 15.71
C MET A 306 -4.24 -11.09 17.11
N THR A 307 -3.17 -11.88 17.17
CA THR A 307 -2.57 -12.26 18.46
C THR A 307 -1.65 -11.19 19.03
N GLU A 308 -1.31 -11.32 20.31
CA GLU A 308 -0.32 -10.45 20.96
C GLU A 308 1.05 -10.52 20.28
N ASN A 309 1.49 -11.70 19.82
CA ASN A 309 2.76 -11.84 19.12
C ASN A 309 2.74 -11.18 17.73
N GLU A 310 1.62 -11.25 17.00
CA GLU A 310 1.47 -10.57 15.72
C GLU A 310 1.56 -9.04 15.89
N LEU A 311 0.89 -8.48 16.90
CA LEU A 311 0.98 -7.05 17.24
C LEU A 311 2.39 -6.64 17.67
N ALA A 312 3.03 -7.45 18.52
CA ALA A 312 4.38 -7.19 19.00
C ALA A 312 5.41 -7.25 17.86
N ALA A 313 5.29 -8.22 16.95
CA ALA A 313 6.16 -8.35 15.78
C ALA A 313 6.02 -7.15 14.81
N ALA A 314 4.79 -6.65 14.60
CA ALA A 314 4.53 -5.46 13.79
C ALA A 314 4.98 -4.13 14.44
N SER A 315 5.35 -4.17 15.72
CA SER A 315 5.74 -3.00 16.53
C SER A 315 7.20 -3.03 16.96
N LEU A 316 8.01 -3.93 16.37
CA LEU A 316 9.42 -4.06 16.71
C LEU A 316 10.20 -2.76 16.48
N GLU A 317 11.14 -2.47 17.40
CA GLU A 317 12.04 -1.31 17.30
C GLU A 317 12.80 -1.29 15.97
N ALA A 318 13.17 -2.46 15.47
CA ALA A 318 13.90 -2.63 14.21
C ALA A 318 13.10 -2.14 12.98
N LEU A 319 11.77 -2.05 13.09
CA LEU A 319 10.90 -1.53 12.05
C LEU A 319 10.67 -0.01 12.18
N LYS A 320 11.25 0.64 13.20
CA LYS A 320 11.17 2.09 13.32
C LYS A 320 12.08 2.72 12.28
N GLY A 321 11.54 3.70 11.59
CA GLY A 321 12.24 4.48 10.58
C GLY A 321 11.40 5.68 10.17
N THR A 322 11.81 6.34 9.11
CA THR A 322 10.96 7.33 8.45
C THR A 322 9.92 6.58 7.64
N VAL A 323 8.63 6.82 7.89
CA VAL A 323 7.56 6.25 7.07
C VAL A 323 7.05 7.31 6.11
N ASN A 324 7.10 6.99 4.83
CA ASN A 324 6.40 7.70 3.78
C ASN A 324 5.39 6.74 3.13
N ALA A 325 4.09 6.99 3.30
CA ALA A 325 3.06 6.09 2.78
C ALA A 325 3.04 6.00 1.23
N GLN A 326 3.60 7.00 0.54
CA GLN A 326 3.63 7.07 -0.93
C GLN A 326 4.96 6.57 -1.53
N THR A 327 6.00 6.42 -0.72
CA THR A 327 7.25 5.75 -1.10
C THR A 327 7.43 4.54 -0.20
N GLN A 328 6.95 3.39 -0.67
CA GLN A 328 6.98 2.15 0.08
C GLN A 328 8.39 1.56 0.09
N GLU A 329 8.74 0.98 1.24
CA GLU A 329 9.98 0.26 1.47
C GLU A 329 9.64 -1.16 1.92
N MET A 330 10.52 -2.10 1.58
CA MET A 330 10.35 -3.49 1.93
C MET A 330 10.61 -3.67 3.42
N VAL A 331 9.57 -4.12 4.12
CA VAL A 331 9.70 -4.47 5.52
C VAL A 331 10.31 -5.86 5.63
N THR A 332 11.45 -5.95 6.31
CA THR A 332 12.09 -7.20 6.71
C THR A 332 12.10 -7.32 8.22
N TRP A 333 11.74 -8.49 8.74
CA TRP A 333 11.72 -8.73 10.19
C TRP A 333 13.02 -9.39 10.66
N PRO A 334 13.57 -9.02 11.83
CA PRO A 334 14.75 -9.67 12.38
C PRO A 334 14.42 -11.09 12.87
N ALA A 335 15.42 -11.97 12.89
CA ALA A 335 15.30 -13.32 13.43
C ALA A 335 15.26 -13.31 14.97
N VAL A 336 14.10 -13.00 15.55
CA VAL A 336 13.88 -12.93 17.00
C VAL A 336 12.66 -13.76 17.42
N PRO A 337 12.61 -14.25 18.68
CA PRO A 337 11.56 -15.16 19.13
C PRO A 337 10.13 -14.68 18.87
N VAL A 338 9.83 -13.38 19.06
CA VAL A 338 8.47 -12.85 18.84
C VAL A 338 8.00 -12.96 17.38
N VAL A 339 8.91 -12.85 16.40
CA VAL A 339 8.59 -13.03 14.98
C VAL A 339 8.27 -14.51 14.70
N ALA A 340 9.05 -15.43 15.26
CA ALA A 340 8.76 -16.86 15.16
C ALA A 340 7.40 -17.21 15.79
N ARG A 341 7.07 -16.61 16.95
CA ARG A 341 5.77 -16.79 17.60
C ARG A 341 4.62 -16.25 16.75
N ALA A 342 4.81 -15.14 16.03
CA ALA A 342 3.78 -14.62 15.14
C ALA A 342 3.42 -15.62 14.02
N TYR A 343 4.42 -16.25 13.39
CA TYR A 343 4.17 -17.32 12.41
C TYR A 343 3.56 -18.57 13.06
N GLN A 344 4.05 -18.97 14.23
CA GLN A 344 3.48 -20.09 15.00
C GLN A 344 1.99 -19.87 15.31
N ASP A 345 1.62 -18.68 15.76
CA ASP A 345 0.24 -18.32 16.07
C ASP A 345 -0.66 -18.39 14.82
N GLN A 346 -0.14 -17.93 13.67
CA GLN A 346 -0.84 -18.03 12.39
C GLN A 346 -1.05 -19.48 11.96
N LEU A 347 -0.01 -20.32 12.02
CA LEU A 347 -0.10 -21.74 11.67
C LEU A 347 -1.05 -22.50 12.62
N LEU A 348 -1.05 -22.15 13.91
CA LEU A 348 -1.96 -22.76 14.88
C LEU A 348 -3.41 -22.33 14.62
N ARG A 349 -3.66 -21.04 14.35
CA ARG A 349 -5.00 -20.51 14.02
C ARG A 349 -5.59 -21.17 12.78
N ASP A 350 -4.75 -21.45 11.79
CA ASP A 350 -5.15 -22.10 10.55
C ASP A 350 -5.23 -23.64 10.66
N GLY A 351 -4.87 -24.21 11.81
CA GLY A 351 -4.89 -25.65 12.05
C GLY A 351 -3.80 -26.43 11.32
N GLU A 352 -2.73 -25.74 10.88
CA GLU A 352 -1.60 -26.32 10.17
C GLU A 352 -0.56 -26.95 11.11
N ILE A 353 -0.54 -26.53 12.37
CA ILE A 353 0.16 -27.20 13.48
C ILE A 353 -0.82 -27.50 14.62
N ASP A 354 -0.55 -28.55 15.39
CA ASP A 354 -1.35 -28.87 16.57
C ASP A 354 -0.86 -28.20 17.86
N ALA A 355 -1.68 -28.27 18.91
CA ALA A 355 -1.34 -27.68 20.21
C ALA A 355 -0.10 -28.31 20.87
N GLY A 356 0.27 -29.54 20.50
CA GLY A 356 1.50 -30.19 20.93
C GLY A 356 2.72 -29.57 20.28
N GLN A 357 2.73 -29.48 18.95
CA GLN A 357 3.78 -28.81 18.16
C GLN A 357 3.97 -27.36 18.61
N SER A 358 2.86 -26.62 18.79
CA SER A 358 2.91 -25.25 19.30
C SER A 358 3.54 -25.18 20.70
N ARG A 359 3.23 -26.10 21.63
CA ARG A 359 3.89 -26.10 22.96
C ARG A 359 5.39 -26.38 22.87
N GLU A 360 5.82 -27.25 21.96
CA GLU A 360 7.24 -27.56 21.74
C GLU A 360 8.00 -26.34 21.21
N LEU A 361 7.46 -25.70 20.16
CA LEU A 361 7.98 -24.45 19.60
C LEU A 361 8.12 -23.38 20.69
N THR A 362 7.06 -23.16 21.49
CA THR A 362 7.08 -22.20 22.59
C THR A 362 8.20 -22.49 23.59
N GLN A 363 8.43 -23.75 23.98
CA GLN A 363 9.47 -24.09 24.95
C GLN A 363 10.89 -23.80 24.42
N VAL A 364 11.12 -24.09 23.14
CA VAL A 364 12.41 -23.83 22.50
C VAL A 364 12.63 -22.32 22.35
N LEU A 365 11.61 -21.59 21.90
CA LEU A 365 11.66 -20.12 21.75
C LEU A 365 11.83 -19.41 23.11
N ASP A 366 11.14 -19.84 24.17
CA ASP A 366 11.32 -19.30 25.53
C ASP A 366 12.75 -19.47 26.04
N ARG A 367 13.40 -20.58 25.68
CA ARG A 367 14.80 -20.84 26.05
C ARG A 367 15.74 -19.93 25.25
N ALA A 368 15.50 -19.77 23.95
CA ALA A 368 16.28 -18.91 23.09
C ALA A 368 16.18 -17.44 23.53
N GLU A 369 14.98 -16.97 23.84
CA GLU A 369 14.70 -15.62 24.33
C GLU A 369 15.52 -15.30 25.59
N ARG A 370 15.47 -16.17 26.61
CA ARG A 370 16.28 -16.01 27.83
C ARG A 370 17.79 -15.99 27.57
N LEU A 371 18.27 -16.70 26.56
CA LEU A 371 19.70 -16.73 26.19
C LEU A 371 20.11 -15.42 25.52
N LEU A 372 19.29 -14.92 24.60
CA LEU A 372 19.50 -13.64 23.91
C LEU A 372 19.45 -12.46 24.89
N GLU A 373 18.47 -12.42 25.79
CA GLU A 373 18.35 -11.38 26.82
C GLU A 373 19.55 -11.35 27.78
N ALA A 374 20.17 -12.51 28.02
CA ALA A 374 21.34 -12.66 28.87
C ALA A 374 22.68 -12.48 28.11
N ASP A 375 22.64 -12.17 26.80
CA ASP A 375 23.81 -12.11 25.91
C ASP A 375 24.71 -13.35 26.03
N ASN A 376 24.09 -14.53 26.02
CA ASN A 376 24.76 -15.80 26.29
C ASN A 376 24.46 -16.85 25.22
N GLY A 377 25.52 -17.42 24.64
CA GLY A 377 25.43 -18.54 23.69
C GLY A 377 25.28 -19.89 24.37
N ASN A 378 24.56 -20.81 23.73
CA ASN A 378 24.46 -22.21 24.12
C ASN A 378 24.39 -23.11 22.89
N ARG A 379 25.50 -23.80 22.60
CA ARG A 379 25.63 -24.73 21.46
C ARG A 379 24.57 -25.84 21.42
N ASN A 380 24.04 -26.27 22.56
CA ASN A 380 22.99 -27.30 22.56
C ASN A 380 21.64 -26.70 22.18
N ALA A 381 21.32 -25.49 22.68
CA ALA A 381 20.11 -24.79 22.28
C ALA A 381 20.17 -24.37 20.79
N SER A 382 21.32 -23.90 20.33
CA SER A 382 21.56 -23.62 18.90
C SER A 382 21.31 -24.87 18.03
N ARG A 383 21.86 -26.04 18.40
CA ARG A 383 21.57 -27.29 17.67
C ARG A 383 20.09 -27.66 17.68
N GLU A 384 19.43 -27.58 18.84
CA GLU A 384 17.99 -27.86 18.98
C GLU A 384 17.14 -26.95 18.07
N LEU A 385 17.46 -25.65 17.99
CA LEU A 385 16.83 -24.72 17.06
C LEU A 385 17.14 -25.04 15.59
N SER A 386 18.37 -25.44 15.28
CA SER A 386 18.77 -25.82 13.92
C SER A 386 18.01 -27.05 13.44
N ASP A 387 17.95 -28.10 14.27
CA ASP A 387 17.21 -29.33 13.95
C ASP A 387 15.71 -29.05 13.77
N LEU A 388 15.15 -28.14 14.58
CA LEU A 388 13.76 -27.69 14.45
C LEU A 388 13.52 -26.88 13.17
N ALA A 389 14.45 -25.98 12.81
CA ALA A 389 14.37 -25.21 11.57
C ALA A 389 14.37 -26.12 10.34
N GLU A 390 15.23 -27.14 10.29
CA GLU A 390 15.26 -28.13 9.21
C GLU A 390 13.93 -28.89 9.09
N GLN A 391 13.34 -29.31 10.22
CA GLN A 391 12.03 -29.97 10.22
C GLN A 391 10.91 -29.07 9.69
N LEU A 392 10.89 -27.81 10.11
CA LEU A 392 9.91 -26.82 9.65
C LEU A 392 10.06 -26.53 8.15
N GLU A 393 11.30 -26.49 7.64
CA GLU A 393 11.59 -26.32 6.23
C GLU A 393 11.06 -27.51 5.41
N GLU A 394 11.40 -28.74 5.81
CA GLU A 394 10.91 -29.98 5.18
C GLU A 394 9.38 -30.05 5.15
N GLU A 395 8.73 -29.71 6.28
CA GLU A 395 7.26 -29.65 6.33
C GLU A 395 6.72 -28.57 5.38
N GLY A 396 7.35 -27.40 5.36
CA GLY A 396 6.98 -26.26 4.53
C GLY A 396 7.06 -26.53 3.03
N GLU A 397 8.09 -27.25 2.56
CA GLU A 397 8.25 -27.62 1.15
C GLU A 397 7.07 -28.43 0.61
N SER A 398 6.40 -29.21 1.46
CA SER A 398 5.22 -29.99 1.08
C SER A 398 3.92 -29.16 0.94
N ARG A 399 3.91 -27.93 1.45
CA ARG A 399 2.73 -27.03 1.49
C ARG A 399 2.64 -26.17 0.24
N ARG A 400 1.61 -25.32 0.16
CA ARG A 400 1.40 -24.36 -0.94
C ARG A 400 0.93 -23.01 -0.42
N GLY A 401 1.00 -21.99 -1.28
CA GLY A 401 0.46 -20.66 -1.00
C GLY A 401 1.01 -20.06 0.30
N ILE A 402 0.13 -19.38 1.03
CA ILE A 402 0.51 -18.69 2.27
C ILE A 402 1.02 -19.64 3.36
N THR A 403 0.45 -20.84 3.47
CA THR A 403 0.91 -21.85 4.44
C THR A 403 2.38 -22.21 4.21
N ARG A 404 2.77 -22.46 2.95
CA ARG A 404 4.18 -22.71 2.59
C ARG A 404 5.06 -21.54 2.99
N LYS A 405 4.65 -20.31 2.65
CA LYS A 405 5.41 -19.11 3.02
C LYS A 405 5.63 -19.05 4.52
N ARG A 406 4.57 -19.18 5.33
CA ARG A 406 4.66 -19.09 6.81
C ARG A 406 5.57 -20.17 7.41
N TYR A 407 5.54 -21.40 6.92
CA TYR A 407 6.47 -22.45 7.36
C TYR A 407 7.92 -22.10 7.02
N LEU A 408 8.20 -21.70 5.78
CA LEU A 408 9.56 -21.41 5.33
C LEU A 408 10.13 -20.17 6.03
N GLU A 409 9.33 -19.13 6.23
CA GLU A 409 9.73 -17.93 6.97
C GLU A 409 9.93 -18.23 8.47
N LEU A 410 9.09 -19.09 9.06
CA LEU A 410 9.30 -19.57 10.43
C LEU A 410 10.62 -20.36 10.54
N ALA A 411 10.88 -21.27 9.61
CA ALA A 411 12.13 -22.04 9.56
C ALA A 411 13.35 -21.10 9.45
N ALA A 412 13.31 -20.13 8.54
CA ALA A 412 14.37 -19.13 8.37
C ALA A 412 14.56 -18.29 9.64
N THR A 413 13.46 -17.87 10.28
CA THR A 413 13.51 -17.11 11.54
C THR A 413 14.13 -17.95 12.67
N VAL A 414 13.72 -19.21 12.83
CA VAL A 414 14.28 -20.13 13.84
C VAL A 414 15.76 -20.41 13.58
N SER A 415 16.15 -20.57 12.31
CA SER A 415 17.55 -20.71 11.91
C SER A 415 18.39 -19.49 12.28
N GLY A 416 17.91 -18.27 12.00
CA GLY A 416 18.59 -17.05 12.42
C GLY A 416 18.71 -16.90 13.94
N ILE A 417 17.69 -17.32 14.70
CA ILE A 417 17.76 -17.38 16.17
C ILE A 417 18.82 -18.40 16.61
N SER A 418 18.92 -19.55 15.94
CA SER A 418 19.95 -20.57 16.21
C SER A 418 21.35 -20.01 16.09
N GLU A 419 21.61 -19.20 15.05
CA GLU A 419 22.90 -18.55 14.85
C GLU A 419 23.20 -17.53 15.94
N ALA A 420 22.20 -16.74 16.35
CA ALA A 420 22.34 -15.72 17.38
C ALA A 420 22.63 -16.30 18.78
N VAL A 421 22.15 -17.52 19.08
CA VAL A 421 22.42 -18.20 20.37
C VAL A 421 23.55 -19.22 20.31
N ARG A 422 24.34 -19.25 19.23
CA ARG A 422 25.45 -20.20 19.05
C ARG A 422 26.68 -19.87 19.89
#